data_AF-B5FB48-F1
#
_entry.id   AF-B5FB48-F1
#
_cell.length_a   1.000
_cell.length_b   1.000
_cell.length_c   1.000
_cell.angle_alpha   90.00
_cell.angle_beta   90.00
_cell.angle_gamma   90.00
#
_symmetry.space_group_name_H-M   'P 1'
#
loop_
_entity.id
_entity.type
_entity.pdbx_description
1 polymer ?
#
loop_
_entity_poly.entity_id
_entity_poly.type
_entity_poly.pdbx_seq_one_letter_code
_entity_poly.pdbx_strand_id
1 'polypeptide(L)'
;MKLVKLSALLLSAVLLQGCAGLFIAGAATTASVVTDNRTVKEQLSDKNLSLEATGLANKAPYQYNMRVNAVTYDGKVLLMGQAKDAQMNQEFEKKIKDMKGVNTVYNQIRVRPLLTFTQINNDSWITTKVKSSLLAKSELNGIKISVFTEAQEVFLVGFVTEEQGNIAADVARNIKGVKGVIKAFEYGQGGSVEQ
;
A
#
# COMPACT_ATOMS: atom_id res chain seq x y z
N MET A 1 41.60 19.56 -13.71
CA MET A 1 40.24 19.20 -14.18
C MET A 1 40.04 17.71 -14.49
N LYS A 2 41.04 16.96 -14.98
CA LYS A 2 40.89 15.50 -15.24
C LYS A 2 40.71 14.68 -13.95
N LEU A 3 41.43 15.03 -12.88
CA LEU A 3 41.34 14.36 -11.56
C LEU A 3 39.98 14.54 -10.87
N VAL A 4 39.41 15.76 -10.89
CA VAL A 4 38.08 16.03 -10.29
C VAL A 4 36.96 15.28 -11.03
N LYS A 5 37.07 15.16 -12.36
CA LYS A 5 36.13 14.37 -13.17
C LYS A 5 36.25 12.87 -12.87
N LEU A 6 37.46 12.38 -12.59
CA LEU A 6 37.69 10.97 -12.21
C LEU A 6 37.10 10.67 -10.83
N SER A 7 37.28 11.58 -9.86
CA SER A 7 36.71 11.43 -8.51
C SER A 7 35.18 11.49 -8.50
N ALA A 8 34.57 12.37 -9.30
CA ALA A 8 33.11 12.43 -9.42
C ALA A 8 32.51 11.16 -10.07
N LEU A 9 33.21 10.58 -11.04
CA LEU A 9 32.80 9.33 -11.69
C LEU A 9 32.89 8.13 -10.74
N LEU A 10 33.95 8.05 -9.93
CA LEU A 10 34.12 7.02 -8.90
C LEU A 10 33.08 7.15 -7.78
N LEU A 11 32.78 8.36 -7.33
CA LEU A 11 31.76 8.60 -6.29
C LEU A 11 30.35 8.24 -6.78
N SER A 12 30.05 8.51 -8.05
CA SER A 12 28.77 8.11 -8.67
C SER A 12 28.65 6.58 -8.83
N ALA A 13 29.76 5.86 -9.02
CA ALA A 13 29.76 4.40 -9.11
C ALA A 13 29.55 3.72 -7.75
N VAL A 14 30.04 4.31 -6.65
CA VAL A 14 29.79 3.83 -5.27
C VAL A 14 28.33 4.02 -4.89
N LEU A 15 27.70 5.12 -5.29
CA LEU A 15 26.27 5.36 -5.08
C LEU A 15 25.36 4.48 -5.97
N LEU A 16 25.92 3.87 -7.03
CA LEU A 16 25.24 2.89 -7.89
C LEU A 16 25.35 1.45 -7.40
N GLN A 17 26.12 1.18 -6.34
CA GLN A 17 25.97 -0.05 -5.57
C GLN A 17 24.66 0.05 -4.79
N GLY A 18 23.55 -0.16 -5.52
CA GLY A 18 22.25 -0.38 -4.92
C GLY A 18 22.35 -1.49 -3.88
N CYS A 19 21.42 -1.49 -2.94
CA CYS A 19 21.32 -2.37 -1.78
C CYS A 19 21.08 -3.87 -2.12
N ALA A 20 21.66 -4.38 -3.21
CA ALA A 20 21.64 -5.79 -3.57
C ALA A 20 22.52 -6.65 -2.64
N GLY A 21 23.40 -6.03 -1.84
CA GLY A 21 24.28 -6.71 -0.87
C GLY A 21 23.61 -7.22 0.41
N LEU A 22 22.32 -6.92 0.63
CA LEU A 22 21.57 -7.41 1.81
C LEU A 22 20.78 -8.69 1.56
N PHE A 23 20.92 -9.29 0.37
CA PHE A 23 20.42 -10.63 0.06
C PHE A 23 21.56 -11.67 0.12
N ILE A 24 22.37 -11.66 1.18
CA ILE A 24 23.10 -12.86 1.58
C ILE A 24 22.21 -13.58 2.58
N ALA A 25 21.43 -14.52 2.07
CA ALA A 25 20.80 -15.54 2.87
C ALA A 25 21.88 -16.37 3.57
N GLY A 26 21.81 -16.48 4.90
CA GLY A 26 22.46 -17.54 5.66
C GLY A 26 23.25 -17.09 6.88
N ALA A 27 22.76 -17.50 8.05
CA ALA A 27 23.40 -17.55 9.37
C ALA A 27 23.33 -16.29 10.28
N ALA A 28 22.42 -16.42 11.27
CA ALA A 28 22.56 -16.01 12.67
C ALA A 28 22.85 -14.54 12.99
N THR A 29 21.78 -13.76 13.25
CA THR A 29 21.69 -13.01 14.52
C THR A 29 20.22 -12.99 14.96
N THR A 30 20.02 -13.37 16.21
CA THR A 30 18.73 -13.38 16.92
C THR A 30 18.22 -11.96 17.07
N ALA A 31 17.46 -11.48 16.11
CA ALA A 31 16.47 -10.44 16.34
C ALA A 31 15.11 -11.13 16.23
N SER A 32 14.31 -11.05 17.28
CA SER A 32 12.91 -11.48 17.31
C SER A 32 12.13 -10.69 16.27
N VAL A 33 12.15 -11.17 15.03
CA VAL A 33 11.24 -10.67 14.01
C VAL A 33 9.88 -11.20 14.40
N VAL A 34 9.04 -10.33 14.95
CA VAL A 34 7.60 -10.57 15.07
C VAL A 34 7.06 -10.69 13.65
N THR A 35 7.18 -11.90 13.09
CA THR A 35 6.64 -12.23 11.78
C THR A 35 5.19 -12.60 11.98
N ASP A 36 4.31 -11.79 11.39
CA ASP A 36 3.01 -12.19 10.87
C ASP A 36 2.97 -13.72 10.62
N ASN A 37 2.12 -14.44 11.36
CA ASN A 37 2.04 -15.92 11.37
C ASN A 37 1.60 -16.54 10.02
N ARG A 38 1.46 -15.74 8.96
CA ARG A 38 1.12 -16.20 7.61
C ARG A 38 2.33 -16.75 6.88
N THR A 39 2.15 -17.89 6.23
CA THR A 39 3.19 -18.49 5.40
C THR A 39 3.56 -17.56 4.24
N VAL A 40 4.83 -17.61 3.82
CA VAL A 40 5.32 -16.86 2.65
C VAL A 40 4.47 -17.14 1.40
N LYS A 41 3.92 -18.34 1.29
CA LYS A 41 3.04 -18.76 0.19
C LYS A 41 1.73 -17.97 0.17
N GLU A 42 1.10 -17.77 1.33
CA GLU A 42 -0.15 -16.99 1.45
C GLU A 42 0.11 -15.53 1.11
N GLN A 43 1.18 -14.95 1.65
CA GLN A 43 1.56 -13.56 1.36
C GLN A 43 1.90 -13.35 -0.13
N LEU A 44 2.55 -14.33 -0.76
CA LEU A 44 2.85 -14.28 -2.19
C LEU A 44 1.58 -14.40 -3.03
N SER A 45 0.64 -15.26 -2.63
CA SER A 45 -0.67 -15.39 -3.28
C SER A 45 -1.46 -14.08 -3.22
N ASP A 46 -1.52 -13.43 -2.06
CA ASP A 46 -2.20 -12.14 -1.88
C ASP A 46 -1.59 -11.04 -2.77
N LYS A 47 -0.25 -11.00 -2.87
CA LYS A 47 0.45 -10.04 -3.73
C LYS A 47 0.15 -10.30 -5.20
N ASN A 48 0.18 -11.56 -5.64
CA ASN A 48 -0.14 -11.90 -7.02
C ASN A 48 -1.59 -11.53 -7.35
N LEU A 49 -2.53 -11.79 -6.45
CA LEU A 49 -3.93 -11.41 -6.60
C LEU A 49 -4.09 -9.88 -6.65
N SER A 50 -3.38 -9.13 -5.81
CA SER A 50 -3.37 -7.65 -5.84
C SER A 50 -2.84 -7.12 -7.18
N LEU A 51 -1.76 -7.71 -7.68
CA LEU A 51 -1.14 -7.36 -8.97
C LEU A 51 -2.05 -7.71 -10.16
N GLU A 52 -2.69 -8.88 -10.13
CA GLU A 52 -3.63 -9.30 -11.17
C GLU A 52 -4.85 -8.39 -11.23
N ALA A 53 -5.46 -8.10 -10.07
CA ALA A 53 -6.60 -7.19 -9.97
C ALA A 53 -6.25 -5.77 -10.43
N THR A 54 -5.11 -5.23 -9.98
CA THR A 54 -4.62 -3.91 -10.43
C THR A 54 -4.28 -3.90 -11.92
N GLY A 55 -3.66 -4.97 -12.41
CA GLY A 55 -3.30 -5.14 -13.82
C GLY A 55 -4.52 -5.26 -14.74
N LEU A 56 -5.60 -5.89 -14.27
CA LEU A 56 -6.85 -6.03 -15.03
C LEU A 56 -7.45 -4.68 -15.40
N ALA A 57 -7.41 -3.70 -14.49
CA ALA A 57 -7.92 -2.34 -14.76
C ALA A 57 -7.20 -1.64 -15.91
N ASN A 58 -5.98 -2.08 -16.24
CA ASN A 58 -5.17 -1.55 -17.34
C ASN A 58 -5.34 -2.32 -18.66
N LYS A 59 -6.27 -3.29 -18.74
CA LYS A 59 -6.57 -4.09 -19.94
C LYS A 59 -7.94 -3.73 -20.50
N ALA A 60 -8.21 -4.03 -21.77
CA ALA A 60 -9.55 -3.93 -22.33
C ALA A 60 -10.55 -4.80 -21.54
N PRO A 61 -11.80 -4.34 -21.31
CA PRO A 61 -12.40 -3.07 -21.74
C PRO A 61 -12.16 -1.88 -20.78
N TYR A 62 -11.44 -2.09 -19.68
CA TYR A 62 -11.27 -1.16 -18.57
C TYR A 62 -10.25 -0.04 -18.82
N GLN A 63 -9.24 -0.34 -19.63
CA GLN A 63 -8.16 0.59 -19.97
C GLN A 63 -8.71 1.98 -20.34
N TYR A 64 -8.08 3.04 -19.83
CA TYR A 64 -8.45 4.44 -20.05
C TYR A 64 -9.82 4.88 -19.48
N ASN A 65 -10.65 3.96 -18.98
CA ASN A 65 -11.96 4.24 -18.40
C ASN A 65 -11.99 4.10 -16.88
N MET A 66 -10.96 3.46 -16.32
CA MET A 66 -10.77 3.35 -14.89
C MET A 66 -9.29 3.39 -14.51
N ARG A 67 -9.05 3.80 -13.27
CA ARG A 67 -7.76 3.72 -12.59
C ARG A 67 -8.03 3.11 -11.23
N VAL A 68 -7.58 1.89 -11.03
CA VAL A 68 -7.86 1.11 -9.81
C VAL A 68 -6.56 0.58 -9.25
N ASN A 69 -6.39 0.73 -7.94
CA ASN A 69 -5.39 0.04 -7.14
C ASN A 69 -6.12 -0.98 -6.27
N ALA A 70 -5.62 -2.22 -6.28
CA ALA A 70 -6.15 -3.30 -5.45
C ALA A 70 -5.14 -3.69 -4.38
N VAL A 71 -5.63 -3.93 -3.17
CA VAL A 71 -4.84 -4.46 -2.06
C VAL A 71 -5.56 -5.65 -1.49
N THR A 72 -4.86 -6.78 -1.38
CA THR A 72 -5.42 -8.03 -0.86
C THR A 72 -4.77 -8.42 0.45
N TYR A 73 -5.60 -8.91 1.36
CA TYR A 73 -5.18 -9.56 2.60
C TYR A 73 -6.10 -10.74 2.89
N ASP A 74 -5.55 -11.96 2.93
CA ASP A 74 -6.31 -13.17 3.26
C ASP A 74 -7.57 -13.35 2.38
N GLY A 75 -7.39 -13.14 1.07
CA GLY A 75 -8.48 -13.22 0.08
C GLY A 75 -9.52 -12.09 0.17
N LYS A 76 -9.38 -11.13 1.09
CA LYS A 76 -10.18 -9.90 1.11
C LYS A 76 -9.51 -8.86 0.22
N VAL A 77 -10.20 -8.42 -0.83
CA VAL A 77 -9.70 -7.45 -1.81
C VAL A 77 -10.34 -6.10 -1.56
N LEU A 78 -9.51 -5.09 -1.28
CA LEU A 78 -9.91 -3.69 -1.27
C LEU A 78 -9.62 -3.07 -2.63
N LEU A 79 -10.65 -2.58 -3.32
CA LEU A 79 -10.52 -1.85 -4.58
C LEU A 79 -10.64 -0.36 -4.32
N MET A 80 -9.64 0.42 -4.75
CA MET A 80 -9.60 1.87 -4.57
C MET A 80 -9.34 2.55 -5.91
N GLY A 81 -9.96 3.69 -6.17
CA GLY A 81 -9.67 4.47 -7.36
C GLY A 81 -10.91 5.09 -7.98
N GLN A 82 -10.93 5.17 -9.31
CA GLN A 82 -11.98 5.84 -10.06
C GLN A 82 -12.40 5.04 -11.29
N ALA A 83 -13.69 5.08 -11.58
CA ALA A 83 -14.27 4.61 -12.84
C ALA A 83 -15.12 5.74 -13.44
N LYS A 84 -15.06 5.92 -14.76
CA LYS A 84 -15.89 6.92 -15.46
C LYS A 84 -17.37 6.56 -15.47
N ASP A 85 -17.69 5.28 -15.31
CA ASP A 85 -19.02 4.72 -15.47
C ASP A 85 -19.36 3.75 -14.32
N ALA A 86 -20.63 3.78 -13.90
CA ALA A 86 -21.12 2.97 -12.78
C ALA A 86 -21.30 1.50 -13.15
N GLN A 87 -21.76 1.22 -14.37
CA GLN A 87 -21.91 -0.15 -14.86
C GLN A 87 -20.55 -0.84 -14.95
N MET A 88 -19.54 -0.14 -15.51
CA MET A 88 -18.17 -0.64 -15.57
C MET A 88 -17.58 -0.93 -14.18
N ASN A 89 -17.88 -0.09 -13.18
CA ASN A 89 -17.48 -0.34 -11.79
C ASN A 89 -18.07 -1.65 -11.25
N GLN A 90 -19.37 -1.89 -11.47
CA GLN A 90 -20.06 -3.10 -11.04
C GLN A 90 -19.54 -4.36 -11.77
N GLU A 91 -19.33 -4.27 -13.08
CA GLU A 91 -18.77 -5.35 -13.88
C GLU A 91 -17.34 -5.70 -13.45
N PHE A 92 -16.52 -4.68 -13.18
CA PHE A 92 -15.17 -4.87 -12.68
C PHE A 92 -15.19 -5.56 -11.31
N GLU A 93 -16.03 -5.09 -10.37
CA GLU A 93 -16.18 -5.72 -9.05
C GLU A 93 -16.58 -7.20 -9.18
N LYS A 94 -17.55 -7.51 -10.04
CA LYS A 94 -17.97 -8.90 -10.30
C LYS A 94 -16.80 -9.73 -10.84
N LYS A 95 -16.04 -9.17 -11.79
CA LYS A 95 -14.88 -9.84 -12.37
C LYS A 95 -13.80 -10.14 -11.32
N ILE A 96 -13.58 -9.24 -10.36
CA ILE A 96 -12.68 -9.48 -9.23
C ILE A 96 -13.23 -10.56 -8.30
N LYS A 97 -14.53 -10.54 -7.98
CA LYS A 97 -15.17 -11.58 -7.14
C LYS A 97 -14.99 -12.99 -7.71
N ASP A 98 -14.98 -13.13 -9.02
CA ASP A 98 -14.82 -14.41 -9.71
C ASP A 98 -13.35 -14.89 -9.78
N MET A 99 -12.37 -14.08 -9.34
CA MET A 99 -10.96 -14.49 -9.33
C MET A 99 -10.69 -15.55 -8.25
N LYS A 100 -9.83 -16.52 -8.58
CA LYS A 100 -9.44 -17.57 -7.64
C LYS A 100 -8.75 -16.97 -6.41
N GLY A 101 -9.21 -17.37 -5.22
CA GLY A 101 -8.65 -16.90 -3.95
C GLY A 101 -9.27 -15.60 -3.43
N VAL A 102 -10.26 -15.04 -4.12
CA VAL A 102 -11.07 -13.93 -3.61
C VAL A 102 -12.22 -14.47 -2.76
N ASN A 103 -12.28 -14.03 -1.51
CA ASN A 103 -13.33 -14.34 -0.55
C ASN A 103 -14.32 -13.19 -0.40
N THR A 104 -13.82 -11.96 -0.39
CA THR A 104 -14.62 -10.75 -0.17
C THR A 104 -14.03 -9.61 -0.97
N VAL A 105 -14.90 -8.78 -1.56
CA VAL A 105 -14.49 -7.56 -2.26
C VAL A 105 -15.10 -6.35 -1.57
N TYR A 106 -14.25 -5.46 -1.10
CA TYR A 106 -14.60 -4.14 -0.59
C TYR A 106 -14.38 -3.11 -1.69
N ASN A 107 -15.46 -2.71 -2.37
CA ASN A 107 -15.39 -1.76 -3.46
C ASN A 107 -15.43 -0.31 -2.95
N GLN A 108 -14.31 0.40 -3.07
CA GLN A 108 -14.17 1.83 -2.78
C GLN A 108 -13.83 2.63 -4.03
N ILE A 109 -14.08 2.09 -5.23
CA ILE A 109 -13.96 2.82 -6.49
C ILE A 109 -15.07 3.87 -6.55
N ARG A 110 -14.70 5.12 -6.81
CA ARG A 110 -15.63 6.24 -6.98
C ARG A 110 -15.99 6.40 -8.45
N VAL A 111 -17.28 6.56 -8.75
CA VAL A 111 -17.73 6.89 -10.11
C VAL A 111 -17.52 8.39 -10.35
N ARG A 112 -16.48 8.75 -11.10
CA ARG A 112 -16.01 10.12 -11.33
C ARG A 112 -14.95 10.17 -12.43
N PRO A 113 -14.61 11.37 -12.95
CA PRO A 113 -13.45 11.52 -13.81
C PRO A 113 -12.15 11.00 -13.17
N LEU A 114 -11.28 10.44 -14.01
CA LEU A 114 -9.95 9.97 -13.59
C LEU A 114 -9.10 11.13 -13.10
N LEU A 115 -8.18 10.83 -12.19
CA LEU A 115 -7.28 11.84 -11.65
C LEU A 115 -6.33 12.37 -12.72
N THR A 116 -6.15 13.68 -12.70
CA THR A 116 -5.08 14.36 -13.43
C THR A 116 -3.72 14.04 -12.82
N PHE A 117 -2.64 14.24 -13.59
CA PHE A 117 -1.28 14.09 -13.09
C PHE A 117 -1.00 14.93 -11.84
N THR A 118 -1.49 16.17 -11.80
CA THR A 118 -1.35 17.06 -10.63
C THR A 118 -2.02 16.49 -9.39
N GLN A 119 -3.21 15.90 -9.53
CA GLN A 119 -3.91 15.26 -8.41
C GLN A 119 -3.17 14.01 -7.91
N ILE A 120 -2.66 13.18 -8.83
CA ILE A 120 -1.87 11.98 -8.48
C ILE A 120 -0.61 12.38 -7.70
N ASN A 121 0.08 13.45 -8.11
CA ASN A 121 1.26 13.94 -7.39
C ASN A 121 0.90 14.51 -6.02
N ASN A 122 -0.22 15.23 -5.91
CA ASN A 122 -0.71 15.71 -4.62
C ASN A 122 -1.04 14.54 -3.68
N ASP A 123 -1.69 13.48 -4.17
CA ASP A 123 -1.99 12.28 -3.40
C ASP A 123 -0.72 11.52 -2.97
N SER A 124 0.30 11.48 -3.83
CA SER A 124 1.62 10.94 -3.48
C SER A 124 2.28 11.74 -2.35
N TRP A 125 2.19 13.07 -2.40
CA TRP A 125 2.71 13.93 -1.33
C TRP A 125 1.94 13.77 -0.02
N ILE A 126 0.62 13.63 -0.07
CA ILE A 126 -0.22 13.30 1.09
C ILE A 126 0.22 11.95 1.67
N THR A 127 0.36 10.92 0.83
CA THR A 127 0.80 9.58 1.25
C THR A 127 2.13 9.65 1.99
N THR A 128 3.11 10.37 1.46
CA THR A 128 4.42 10.56 2.11
C THR A 128 4.27 11.22 3.47
N LYS A 129 3.51 12.33 3.57
CA LYS A 129 3.28 13.03 4.84
C LYS A 129 2.60 12.13 5.88
N VAL A 130 1.58 11.36 5.48
CA VAL A 130 0.89 10.43 6.36
C VAL A 130 1.86 9.35 6.83
N LYS A 131 2.59 8.68 5.93
CA LYS A 131 3.57 7.65 6.29
C LYS A 131 4.63 8.17 7.27
N SER A 132 5.24 9.33 6.98
CA SER A 132 6.21 9.94 7.89
C SER A 132 5.62 10.27 9.25
N SER A 133 4.37 10.75 9.29
CA SER A 133 3.70 11.09 10.56
C SER A 133 3.32 9.86 11.38
N LEU A 134 2.94 8.75 10.74
CA LEU A 134 2.70 7.48 11.41
C LEU A 134 4.00 6.91 11.99
N LEU A 135 5.11 6.97 11.24
CA LEU A 135 6.43 6.53 11.70
C LEU A 135 6.95 7.32 12.90
N ALA A 136 6.50 8.56 13.07
CA ALA A 136 6.86 9.40 14.22
C ALA A 136 6.05 9.09 15.49
N LYS A 137 5.08 8.17 15.44
CA LYS A 137 4.26 7.77 16.60
C LYS A 137 4.82 6.53 17.26
N SER A 138 5.29 6.69 18.50
CA SER A 138 5.81 5.61 19.35
C SER A 138 4.81 4.47 19.54
N GLU A 139 3.53 4.80 19.62
CA GLU A 139 2.41 3.88 19.84
C GLU A 139 2.16 2.96 18.63
N LEU A 140 2.73 3.31 17.46
CA LEU A 140 2.65 2.54 16.23
C LEU A 140 3.99 1.87 15.86
N ASN A 141 4.98 1.92 16.75
CA ASN A 141 6.28 1.30 16.51
C ASN A 141 6.15 -0.21 16.31
N GLY A 142 6.85 -0.74 15.30
CA GLY A 142 6.79 -2.16 14.93
C GLY A 142 5.52 -2.57 14.18
N ILE A 143 4.54 -1.67 14.04
CA ILE A 143 3.29 -1.95 13.33
C ILE A 143 3.42 -1.57 11.86
N LYS A 144 3.09 -2.52 10.98
CA LYS A 144 3.15 -2.31 9.53
C LYS A 144 1.81 -1.79 9.00
N ILE A 145 1.69 -0.48 8.90
CA ILE A 145 0.54 0.18 8.26
C ILE A 145 0.91 0.61 6.84
N SER A 146 0.20 0.06 5.85
CA SER A 146 0.27 0.51 4.48
C SER A 146 -0.70 1.67 4.26
N VAL A 147 -0.23 2.70 3.56
CA VAL A 147 -0.99 3.92 3.29
C VAL A 147 -1.11 4.09 1.79
N PHE A 148 -2.35 4.27 1.33
CA PHE A 148 -2.69 4.60 -0.05
C PHE A 148 -3.53 5.87 -0.04
N THR A 149 -3.35 6.75 -1.02
CA THR A 149 -4.18 7.95 -1.16
C THR A 149 -4.76 7.98 -2.56
N GLU A 150 -6.07 8.14 -2.64
CA GLU A 150 -6.81 8.29 -3.89
C GLU A 150 -7.76 9.48 -3.77
N ALA A 151 -7.57 10.49 -4.61
CA ALA A 151 -8.37 11.69 -4.63
C ALA A 151 -8.45 12.44 -3.28
N GLN A 152 -7.34 12.46 -2.52
CA GLN A 152 -7.24 12.97 -1.14
C GLN A 152 -7.97 12.14 -0.07
N GLU A 153 -8.57 11.00 -0.41
CA GLU A 153 -9.03 10.01 0.56
C GLU A 153 -7.87 9.07 0.91
N VAL A 154 -7.57 8.92 2.19
CA VAL A 154 -6.47 8.08 2.69
C VAL A 154 -7.03 6.74 3.14
N PHE A 155 -6.47 5.67 2.61
CA PHE A 155 -6.77 4.29 2.98
C PHE A 155 -5.63 3.75 3.84
N LEU A 156 -5.96 3.35 5.05
CA LEU A 156 -5.02 2.74 5.98
C LEU A 156 -5.29 1.24 6.04
N VAL A 157 -4.28 0.44 5.70
CA VAL A 157 -4.39 -1.02 5.59
C VAL A 157 -3.33 -1.68 6.46
N GLY A 158 -3.70 -2.72 7.19
CA GLY A 158 -2.77 -3.47 8.04
C GLY A 158 -3.50 -4.29 9.10
N PHE A 159 -2.73 -4.99 9.92
CA PHE A 159 -3.21 -5.71 11.09
C PHE A 159 -2.84 -4.92 12.34
N VAL A 160 -3.85 -4.49 13.09
CA VAL A 160 -3.69 -3.55 14.22
C VAL A 160 -4.69 -3.84 15.33
N THR A 161 -4.46 -3.33 16.53
CA THR A 161 -5.52 -3.23 17.55
C THR A 161 -6.48 -2.08 17.22
N GLU A 162 -7.66 -2.06 17.85
CA GLU A 162 -8.59 -0.93 17.67
C GLU A 162 -7.97 0.41 18.07
N GLU A 163 -7.20 0.42 19.16
CA GLU A 163 -6.49 1.60 19.64
C GLU A 163 -5.47 2.09 18.61
N GLN A 164 -4.61 1.20 18.12
CA GLN A 164 -3.62 1.53 17.08
C GLN A 164 -4.29 2.03 15.80
N GLY A 165 -5.39 1.39 15.38
CA GLY A 165 -6.16 1.81 14.22
C GLY A 165 -6.77 3.22 14.39
N ASN A 166 -7.23 3.56 15.59
CA ASN A 166 -7.75 4.88 15.91
C ASN A 166 -6.63 5.93 15.94
N ILE A 167 -5.48 5.63 16.55
CA ILE A 167 -4.30 6.51 16.54
C ILE A 167 -3.85 6.78 15.10
N ALA A 168 -3.76 5.74 14.26
CA ALA A 168 -3.36 5.89 12.87
C ALA A 168 -4.34 6.75 12.06
N ALA A 169 -5.64 6.55 12.27
CA ALA A 169 -6.66 7.38 11.64
C ALA A 169 -6.60 8.84 12.10
N ASP A 170 -6.34 9.06 13.39
CA ASP A 170 -6.18 10.37 13.99
C ASP A 170 -4.97 11.13 13.44
N VAL A 171 -3.85 10.45 13.26
CA VAL A 171 -2.68 11.02 12.57
C VAL A 171 -3.05 11.40 11.14
N ALA A 172 -3.63 10.47 10.38
CA ALA A 172 -3.92 10.68 8.96
C ALA A 172 -4.92 11.83 8.74
N ARG A 173 -6.01 11.92 9.52
CA ARG A 173 -7.05 12.93 9.33
C ARG A 173 -6.58 14.36 9.62
N ASN A 174 -5.52 14.52 10.40
CA ASN A 174 -4.94 15.83 10.71
C ASN A 174 -3.90 16.30 9.68
N ILE A 175 -3.56 15.49 8.67
CA ILE A 175 -2.64 15.89 7.60
C ILE A 175 -3.34 16.84 6.63
N LYS A 176 -2.73 18.01 6.41
CA LYS A 176 -3.22 18.99 5.43
C LYS A 176 -3.36 18.37 4.04
N GLY A 177 -4.57 18.51 3.50
CA GLY A 177 -4.96 18.01 2.18
C GLY A 177 -5.74 16.71 2.23
N VAL A 178 -5.81 16.02 3.38
CA VAL A 178 -6.66 14.84 3.55
C VAL A 178 -8.12 15.27 3.62
N LYS A 179 -8.98 14.59 2.85
CA LYS A 179 -10.43 14.84 2.82
C LYS A 179 -11.25 13.76 3.53
N GLY A 180 -10.68 12.57 3.66
CA GLY A 180 -11.31 11.44 4.33
C GLY A 180 -10.28 10.39 4.69
N VAL A 181 -10.59 9.60 5.71
CA VAL A 181 -9.77 8.46 6.13
C VAL A 181 -10.64 7.22 6.18
N ILE A 182 -10.21 6.18 5.48
CA ILE A 182 -10.86 4.88 5.44
C ILE A 182 -9.94 3.91 6.18
N LYS A 183 -10.46 3.35 7.27
CA LYS A 183 -9.81 2.29 8.03
C LYS A 183 -10.13 0.95 7.37
N ALA A 184 -9.19 0.40 6.62
CA ALA A 184 -9.26 -0.94 6.03
C ALA A 184 -8.30 -1.87 6.80
N PHE A 185 -8.50 -1.91 8.11
CA PHE A 185 -7.71 -2.71 9.03
C PHE A 185 -8.35 -4.06 9.30
N GLU A 186 -7.51 -5.06 9.49
CA GLU A 186 -7.87 -6.27 10.19
C GLU A 186 -7.54 -6.06 11.67
N TYR A 187 -8.52 -6.33 12.54
CA TYR A 187 -8.36 -6.17 13.97
C TYR A 187 -8.10 -7.52 14.63
N GLY A 188 -7.07 -7.57 15.47
CA GLY A 188 -6.81 -8.70 16.35
C GLY A 188 -6.50 -8.24 17.76
N GLN A 189 -6.53 -9.18 18.71
CA GLN A 189 -5.97 -8.92 20.03
C GLN A 189 -4.46 -8.79 19.87
N GLY A 190 -3.92 -7.59 20.13
CA GLY A 190 -2.50 -7.30 19.94
C GLY A 190 -1.67 -8.32 20.70
N GLY A 191 -0.83 -9.07 19.98
CA GLY A 191 0.21 -9.85 20.61
C GLY A 191 1.10 -8.87 21.37
N SER A 192 1.15 -9.04 22.70
CA SER A 192 2.11 -8.36 23.55
C SER A 192 3.50 -8.49 22.95
N VAL A 193 4.13 -7.36 22.64
CA VAL A 193 5.58 -7.31 22.46
C VAL A 193 6.15 -7.58 23.85
N GLU A 194 6.50 -8.84 24.10
CA GLU A 194 7.25 -9.21 25.30
C GLU A 194 8.61 -8.51 25.25
N GLN A 195 8.94 -7.83 26.34
CA GLN A 195 10.08 -6.91 26.49
C GLN A 195 11.43 -7.62 26.43
#